data_AF-A0A7Y4VPX4-F1
#
_entry.id   AF-A0A7Y4VPX4-F1
#
_cell.length_a   1.000
_cell.length_b   1.000
_cell.length_c   1.000
_cell.angle_alpha   90.00
_cell.angle_beta   90.00
_cell.angle_gamma   90.00
#
_symmetry.space_group_name_H-M   'P 1'
#
loop_
_entity.id
_entity.type
_entity.pdbx_description
1 polymer ?
#
loop_
_entity_poly.entity_id
_entity_poly.type
_entity_poly.pdbx_seq_one_letter_code
_entity_poly.pdbx_strand_id
1 'polypeptide(L)' 'MSERPFSEVLKKLELHGWLLQRVWPPYRVFIHPDHDLPLMIPVHDRMVNEAYVEKIKKLFGEE' A
#
# COMPACT_ATOMS: atom_id res chain seq x y z
N MET A 1 -9.95 9.39 13.27
CA MET A 1 -9.19 9.14 12.04
C MET A 1 -8.65 7.73 12.19
N SER A 2 -9.15 6.79 11.39
CA SER A 2 -8.66 5.42 11.46
C SER A 2 -7.36 5.34 10.66
N GLU A 3 -6.36 4.67 11.21
CA GLU A 3 -5.05 4.51 10.62
C GLU A 3 -4.68 3.03 10.72
N ARG A 4 -3.97 2.50 9.73
CA ARG A 4 -3.53 1.10 9.73
C ARG A 4 -2.02 1.00 9.83
N PRO A 5 -1.49 0.06 10.64
CA PRO A 5 -0.06 -0.23 10.63
C PRO A 5 0.42 -0.57 9.22
N PHE A 6 1.51 0.04 8.79
CA PHE A 6 2.12 -0.26 7.49
C PHE A 6 2.44 -1.75 7.33
N SER A 7 2.76 -2.46 8.42
CA SER A 7 2.98 -3.90 8.40
C SER A 7 1.76 -4.73 7.97
N GLU A 8 0.54 -4.30 8.29
CA GLU A 8 -0.69 -4.97 7.82
C GLU A 8 -0.89 -4.70 6.33
N VAL A 9 -0.70 -3.43 5.92
CA VAL A 9 -0.81 -3.00 4.53
C VAL A 9 0.22 -3.72 3.65
N LEU A 10 1.45 -3.85 4.12
CA LEU A 10 2.54 -4.56 3.44
C LEU A 10 2.18 -6.02 3.19
N LYS A 11 1.78 -6.76 4.25
CA LYS A 11 1.38 -8.16 4.12
C LYS A 11 0.24 -8.32 3.11
N LYS A 12 -0.73 -7.41 3.13
CA LYS A 12 -1.86 -7.44 2.20
C LYS A 12 -1.40 -7.24 0.76
N LEU A 13 -0.56 -6.24 0.51
CA LEU A 13 0.01 -5.99 -0.81
C LEU A 13 0.77 -7.21 -1.33
N GLU A 14 1.63 -7.82 -0.51
CA GLU A 14 2.40 -9.00 -0.87
C GLU A 14 1.51 -10.22 -1.18
N LEU A 15 0.41 -10.41 -0.44
CA LEU A 15 -0.58 -11.45 -0.71
C LEU A 15 -1.27 -11.27 -2.08
N HIS A 16 -1.41 -10.03 -2.53
CA HIS A 16 -1.94 -9.68 -3.86
C HIS A 16 -0.83 -9.46 -4.90
N GLY A 17 0.38 -10.00 -4.69
CA GLY A 17 1.45 -9.98 -5.68
C GLY A 17 2.19 -8.65 -5.84
N TRP A 18 1.87 -7.64 -5.04
CA TRP A 18 2.59 -6.37 -5.04
C TRP A 18 3.89 -6.50 -4.25
N LEU A 19 5.00 -6.05 -4.86
CA LEU A 19 6.33 -6.14 -4.27
C LEU A 19 6.85 -4.76 -3.91
N LEU A 20 7.37 -4.61 -2.69
CA LEU A 20 8.04 -3.38 -2.27
C LEU A 20 9.37 -3.24 -3.04
N GLN A 21 9.43 -2.27 -3.95
CA GLN A 21 10.61 -2.05 -4.79
C GLN A 21 11.56 -1.00 -4.20
N ARG A 22 11.01 0.10 -3.68
CA ARG A 22 11.80 1.24 -3.22
C ARG A 22 11.14 1.96 -2.05
N VAL A 23 11.98 2.50 -1.18
CA VAL A 23 11.58 3.43 -0.12
C VAL A 23 11.98 4.84 -0.55
N TRP A 24 10.99 5.72 -0.74
CA TRP A 24 11.22 7.14 -1.02
C TRP A 24 10.39 7.98 -0.05
N PRO A 25 10.95 8.33 1.14
CA PRO A 25 10.16 8.96 2.21
C PRO A 25 9.38 10.20 1.76
N PRO A 26 8.09 10.34 2.16
CA PRO A 26 7.34 9.44 3.06
C PRO A 26 6.78 8.18 2.39
N TYR A 27 7.01 7.98 1.10
CA TYR A 27 6.40 6.92 0.30
C TYR A 27 7.12 5.56 0.39
N ARG A 28 6.32 4.51 0.24
CA ARG A 28 6.72 3.14 -0.07
C ARG A 28 6.20 2.83 -1.47
N VAL A 29 7.10 2.44 -2.36
CA VAL A 29 6.81 2.25 -3.79
C VAL A 29 6.72 0.77 -4.07
N PHE A 30 5.55 0.35 -4.55
CA PHE A 30 5.24 -1.03 -4.90
C PHE A 30 5.06 -1.18 -6.40
N ILE A 31 5.44 -2.35 -6.92
CA ILE A 31 5.22 -2.75 -8.31
C ILE A 31 4.43 -4.06 -8.35
N HIS A 32 3.70 -4.28 -9.43
CA HIS A 32 3.00 -5.53 -9.69
C HIS A 32 3.20 -5.91 -11.16
N PRO A 33 3.46 -7.19 -11.50
CA PRO A 33 3.73 -7.60 -12.88
C PRO A 33 2.59 -7.26 -13.85
N ASP A 34 1.34 -7.34 -13.38
CA ASP A 34 0.14 -7.04 -14.18
C ASP A 34 -0.32 -5.56 -14.14
N HIS A 35 0.44 -4.67 -13.49
CA HIS A 35 0.13 -3.23 -13.45
C HIS A 35 1.29 -2.39 -14.01
N ASP A 36 0.99 -1.55 -15.00
CA ASP A 36 1.97 -0.68 -15.64
C ASP A 36 2.48 0.46 -14.74
N LEU A 37 1.71 0.85 -13.72
CA LEU A 37 2.01 1.99 -12.86
C LEU A 37 2.36 1.54 -11.43
N PRO A 38 3.40 2.13 -10.81
CA PRO A 38 3.75 1.83 -9.43
C PRO A 38 2.70 2.39 -8.46
N LEU A 39 2.47 1.67 -7.37
CA LEU A 39 1.64 2.13 -6.27
C LEU A 39 2.51 2.81 -5.21
N MET A 40 2.22 4.08 -4.94
CA MET A 40 2.92 4.87 -3.93
C MET A 40 2.05 5.02 -2.69
N ILE A 41 2.54 4.52 -1.56
CA ILE A 41 1.81 4.56 -0.28
C ILE A 41 2.57 5.46 0.69
N PRO A 42 2.02 6.62 1.10
CA PRO A 42 2.63 7.44 2.14
C PRO A 42 2.51 6.73 3.49
N VAL A 43 3.63 6.69 4.21
CA VAL A 43 3.73 6.11 5.55
C VAL A 43 4.27 7.18 6.50
N HIS A 44 3.46 7.54 7.49
CA HIS A 44 3.82 8.48 8.55
C HIS A 44 3.77 7.74 9.88
N ASP A 45 4.84 7.81 10.68
CA ASP A 45 4.93 7.12 11.97
C ASP A 45 4.58 5.62 11.92
N ARG A 46 4.95 4.96 10.82
CA ARG A 46 4.65 3.54 10.51
C ARG A 46 3.16 3.24 10.30
N MET A 47 2.36 4.27 10.11
CA MET A 47 0.93 4.21 9.86
C MET A 47 0.60 4.65 8.43
N VAL A 48 -0.48 4.10 7.90
CA VAL A 48 -1.09 4.48 6.62
C VAL A 48 -2.48 5.04 6.91
N ASN A 49 -2.76 6.21 6.36
CA ASN A 49 -4.05 6.88 6.52
C ASN A 49 -5.19 6.08 5.86
N GLU A 50 -6.37 6.06 6.48
CA GLU A 50 -7.61 5.43 5.98
C GLU A 50 -7.83 5.64 4.47
N ALA A 51 -7.63 6.86 3.97
CA ALA A 51 -7.88 7.19 2.57
C ALA A 51 -7.05 6.34 1.58
N TYR A 52 -5.84 5.94 1.98
CA TYR A 52 -5.02 5.02 1.19
C TYR A 52 -5.39 3.55 1.43
N VAL A 53 -5.77 3.19 2.65
CA VAL A 53 -6.30 1.85 2.96
C VAL A 53 -7.54 1.55 2.10
N GLU A 54 -8.46 2.49 2.00
CA GLU A 54 -9.67 2.36 1.17
C GLU A 54 -9.35 2.30 -0.33
N LYS A 55 -8.35 3.05 -0.81
CA LYS A 55 -7.87 2.92 -2.20
C LYS A 55 -7.30 1.53 -2.46
N ILE A 56 -6.55 0.98 -1.51
CA ILE A 56 -5.94 -0.35 -1.62
C ILE A 56 -7.02 -1.45 -1.61
N LYS A 57 -8.03 -1.33 -0.73
CA LYS A 57 -9.18 -2.26 -0.73
C LYS A 57 -9.92 -2.27 -2.07
N LYS A 58 -10.21 -1.07 -2.63
CA LYS A 58 -10.82 -0.93 -3.95
C LYS A 58 -9.97 -1.52 -5.08
N LEU A 59 -8.65 -1.43 -4.97
CA LEU A 59 -7.73 -2.03 -5.94
C LEU A 59 -7.82 -3.56 -5.94
N PHE A 60 -8.20 -4.17 -4.83
CA PHE A 60 -8.39 -5.62 -4.69
C PHE A 60 -9.85 -6.09 -4.80
N GLY A 61 -10.80 -5.17 -4.96
CA GLY A 61 -12.23 -5.51 -5.00
C GLY A 61 -12.79 -5.98 -3.65
N GLU A 62 -12.17 -5.59 -2.54
CA GLU A 62 -12.71 -5.86 -1.21
C GLU A 62 -13.61 -4.69 -0.76
N GLU A 63 -14.90 -4.96 -0.53
CA GLU A 63 -15.89 -4.04 0.05
C GLU A 63 -15.95 -4.13 1.58
#